data_AF-L1KJ44-F1
#
_entry.id   AF-L1KJ44-F1
#
_cell.length_a   1.000
_cell.length_b   1.000
_cell.length_c   1.000
_cell.angle_alpha   90.00
_cell.angle_beta   90.00
_cell.angle_gamma   90.00
#
_symmetry.space_group_name_H-M   'P 1'
#
loop_
_entity.id
_entity.type
_entity.pdbx_description
1 polymer ?
#
loop_
_entity_poly.entity_id
_entity_poly.type
_entity_poly.pdbx_seq_one_letter_code
_entity_poly.pdbx_strand_id
1 'polypeptide(L)'
;MSRHAIDLGVDHVDTAQFYDNGFVDDVIREALRPQDDVLVVSKVGAVSDPGGPAPLRLAQRPEELRAGIEDNLATLQLEQTPMMNLRRADAGLTILVGGPSGS
;
A
#
# COMPACT_ATOMS: atom_id res chain seq x y z
N MET A 1 1.08 -14.64 14.76
CA MET A 1 0.73 -13.42 15.54
C MET A 1 -0.55 -12.78 15.03
N SER A 2 -0.70 -12.59 13.70
CA SER A 2 -1.87 -11.92 13.09
C SER A 2 -3.23 -12.56 13.42
N ARG A 3 -3.35 -13.90 13.40
CA ARG A 3 -4.58 -14.60 13.81
C ARG A 3 -5.03 -14.26 15.24
N HIS A 4 -4.09 -14.25 16.18
CA HIS A 4 -4.40 -13.95 17.58
C HIS A 4 -4.90 -12.52 17.76
N ALA A 5 -4.41 -11.56 16.97
CA ALA A 5 -4.91 -10.19 16.97
C ALA A 5 -6.35 -10.10 16.44
N ILE A 6 -6.68 -10.86 15.39
CA ILE A 6 -8.04 -10.95 14.84
C ILE A 6 -9.00 -11.57 15.88
N ASP A 7 -8.59 -12.64 16.55
CA ASP A 7 -9.39 -13.29 17.60
C ASP A 7 -9.65 -12.36 18.81
N LEU A 8 -8.83 -11.30 18.98
CA LEU A 8 -8.98 -10.27 20.01
C LEU A 8 -9.83 -9.07 19.56
N GLY A 9 -10.43 -9.13 18.35
CA GLY A 9 -11.35 -8.12 17.85
C GLY A 9 -10.71 -6.99 17.04
N VAL A 10 -9.49 -7.18 16.52
CA VAL A 10 -8.92 -6.24 15.53
C VAL A 10 -9.67 -6.35 14.21
N ASP A 11 -10.19 -5.23 13.72
CA ASP A 11 -10.99 -5.11 12.51
C ASP A 11 -10.25 -4.37 11.36
N HIS A 12 -9.05 -3.82 11.61
CA HIS A 12 -8.20 -3.25 10.56
C HIS A 12 -6.76 -3.78 10.62
N VAL A 13 -6.14 -3.98 9.47
CA VAL A 13 -4.71 -4.31 9.33
C VAL A 13 -4.08 -3.35 8.34
N ASP A 14 -3.00 -2.68 8.77
CA ASP A 14 -2.23 -1.75 7.95
C ASP A 14 -0.91 -2.41 7.52
N THR A 15 -0.71 -2.59 6.21
CA THR A 15 0.44 -3.26 5.58
C THR A 15 1.11 -2.37 4.54
N ALA A 16 2.20 -2.84 3.94
CA ALA A 16 2.82 -2.19 2.79
C ALA A 16 3.52 -3.23 1.91
N GLN A 17 3.18 -3.24 0.62
CA GLN A 17 3.74 -4.20 -0.35
C GLN A 17 5.27 -4.11 -0.49
N PHE A 18 5.86 -2.94 -0.23
CA PHE A 18 7.31 -2.78 -0.25
C PHE A 18 8.04 -3.42 0.95
N TYR A 19 7.32 -3.99 1.93
CA TYR A 19 7.92 -4.85 2.94
C TYR A 19 8.20 -6.23 2.33
N ASP A 20 9.49 -6.54 2.22
CA ASP A 20 9.97 -7.86 1.80
C ASP A 20 9.33 -8.36 0.49
N ASN A 21 9.12 -7.43 -0.45
CA ASN A 21 8.59 -7.69 -1.79
C ASN A 21 7.23 -8.42 -1.81
N GLY A 22 6.30 -8.02 -0.94
CA GLY A 22 4.94 -8.57 -0.89
C GLY A 22 4.77 -9.79 0.02
N PHE A 23 5.84 -10.31 0.62
CA PHE A 23 5.75 -11.46 1.54
C PHE A 23 4.82 -11.18 2.74
N VAL A 24 4.81 -9.95 3.26
CA VAL A 24 3.92 -9.57 4.36
C VAL A 24 2.45 -9.64 3.96
N ASP A 25 2.13 -9.28 2.72
CA ASP A 25 0.76 -9.31 2.21
C ASP A 25 0.27 -10.75 2.03
N ASP A 26 1.15 -11.66 1.60
CA ASP A 26 0.86 -13.10 1.54
C ASP A 26 0.59 -13.69 2.93
N VAL A 27 1.39 -13.33 3.93
CA VAL A 27 1.19 -13.79 5.31
C VAL A 27 -0.13 -13.27 5.89
N ILE A 28 -0.50 -12.02 5.59
CA ILE A 28 -1.80 -11.45 5.99
C ILE A 28 -2.95 -12.20 5.31
N ARG A 29 -2.83 -12.48 4.01
CA ARG A 29 -3.82 -13.26 3.25
C ARG A 29 -4.04 -14.65 3.86
N GLU A 30 -2.98 -15.37 4.19
CA GLU A 30 -3.09 -16.69 4.84
C GLU A 30 -3.71 -16.61 6.24
N ALA A 31 -3.54 -15.49 6.93
CA ALA A 31 -4.08 -15.27 8.27
C ALA A 31 -5.55 -14.81 8.27
N LEU A 32 -6.15 -14.48 7.13
CA LEU A 32 -7.53 -14.00 7.03
C LEU A 32 -8.46 -15.09 6.47
N ARG A 33 -9.60 -15.29 7.14
CA ARG A 33 -10.73 -16.07 6.62
C ARG A 33 -11.76 -15.13 6.03
N PRO A 34 -12.57 -15.60 5.07
CA PRO A 34 -13.66 -14.80 4.49
C PRO A 34 -14.64 -14.20 5.50
N GLN A 35 -14.77 -14.79 6.70
CA GLN A 35 -15.71 -14.36 7.73
C GLN A 35 -15.13 -13.38 8.75
N ASP A 36 -13.83 -13.06 8.67
CA ASP A 36 -13.16 -12.28 9.72
C ASP A 36 -13.48 -10.76 9.64
N ASP A 37 -14.17 -10.29 8.59
CA ASP A 37 -14.59 -8.88 8.37
C ASP A 37 -13.49 -7.85 8.68
N VAL A 38 -12.25 -8.16 8.27
CA VAL A 38 -11.08 -7.32 8.51
C VAL A 38 -10.77 -6.44 7.31
N LEU A 39 -10.61 -5.15 7.56
CA LEU A 39 -10.17 -4.15 6.60
C LEU A 39 -8.66 -4.22 6.38
N VAL A 40 -8.21 -4.62 5.19
CA VAL A 40 -6.78 -4.55 4.82
C VAL A 40 -6.47 -3.23 4.12
N VAL A 41 -5.59 -2.44 4.71
CA VAL A 41 -5.12 -1.16 4.20
C VAL A 41 -3.65 -1.31 3.77
N SER A 42 -3.33 -1.00 2.53
CA SER A 42 -1.94 -1.05 2.04
C SER A 42 -1.35 0.34 1.76
N LYS A 43 -0.08 0.40 1.33
CA LYS A 43 0.68 1.63 1.08
C LYS A 43 1.37 1.67 -0.27
N VAL A 44 1.35 2.84 -0.89
CA VAL A 44 2.15 3.20 -2.08
C VAL A 44 3.06 4.40 -1.79
N GLY A 45 3.95 4.72 -2.73
CA GLY A 45 4.89 5.85 -2.61
C GLY A 45 6.36 5.44 -2.45
N ALA A 46 6.63 4.15 -2.25
CA ALA A 46 7.98 3.59 -2.25
C ALA A 46 7.95 2.19 -2.84
N VAL A 47 9.08 1.77 -3.41
CA VAL A 47 9.27 0.42 -3.95
C VAL A 47 10.56 -0.18 -3.39
N SER A 48 10.60 -1.51 -3.31
CA SER A 48 11.80 -2.26 -2.93
C SER A 48 12.93 -2.00 -3.92
N ASP A 49 14.12 -1.69 -3.41
CA ASP A 49 15.34 -1.46 -4.20
C ASP A 49 16.55 -2.13 -3.53
N PRO A 50 16.57 -3.48 -3.42
CA PRO A 50 17.59 -4.21 -2.67
C PRO A 50 19.00 -4.10 -3.28
N GLY A 51 19.11 -3.70 -4.55
CA GLY A 51 20.37 -3.42 -5.23
C GLY A 51 20.77 -1.94 -5.21
N GLY A 52 19.94 -1.07 -4.65
CA GLY A 52 20.15 0.37 -4.61
C GLY A 52 21.02 0.84 -3.45
N PRO A 53 21.31 2.15 -3.38
CA PRO A 53 22.04 2.77 -2.27
C PRO A 53 21.26 2.72 -0.94
N ALA A 54 19.95 2.47 -1.01
CA ALA A 54 19.06 2.22 0.12
C ALA A 54 18.07 1.11 -0.29
N PRO A 55 17.54 0.31 0.66
CA PRO A 55 16.67 -0.83 0.34
C PRO A 55 15.29 -0.43 -0.21
N LEU A 56 14.99 0.87 -0.23
CA LEU A 56 13.76 1.44 -0.77
C LEU A 56 14.08 2.65 -1.64
N ARG A 57 13.38 2.75 -2.77
CA ARG A 57 13.38 3.94 -3.64
C ARG A 57 12.03 4.64 -3.58
N LEU A 58 12.03 5.97 -3.57
CA LEU A 58 10.80 6.76 -3.69
C LEU A 58 10.14 6.55 -5.06
N ALA A 59 8.83 6.36 -5.04
CA ALA A 59 7.98 6.11 -6.20
C ALA A 59 6.73 7.00 -6.10
N GLN A 60 6.93 8.30 -6.27
CA GLN A 60 5.93 9.35 -5.95
C GLN A 60 5.20 9.89 -7.18
N ARG A 61 5.61 9.51 -8.40
CA ARG A 61 4.97 10.02 -9.61
C ARG A 61 3.59 9.38 -9.81
N PRO A 62 2.62 10.08 -10.41
CA PRO A 62 1.26 9.56 -10.60
C PRO A 62 1.21 8.16 -11.24
N GLU A 63 2.06 7.91 -12.24
CA GLU A 63 2.16 6.61 -12.91
C GLU A 63 2.73 5.51 -12.01
N GLU A 64 3.68 5.83 -11.14
CA GLU A 64 4.26 4.88 -10.18
C GLU A 64 3.27 4.55 -9.07
N LEU A 65 2.50 5.53 -8.62
CA LEU A 65 1.44 5.33 -7.62
C LEU A 65 0.33 4.45 -8.16
N ARG A 66 -0.08 4.64 -9.42
CA ARG A 66 -1.09 3.79 -10.08
C ARG A 66 -0.60 2.35 -10.22
N ALA A 67 0.62 2.16 -10.72
CA ALA A 67 1.21 0.84 -10.83
C ALA A 67 1.29 0.14 -9.46
N GLY A 68 1.71 0.87 -8.41
CA GLY A 68 1.71 0.33 -7.05
C GLY A 68 0.32 -0.09 -6.56
N ILE A 69 -0.75 0.66 -6.88
CA ILE A 69 -2.11 0.25 -6.52
C ILE A 69 -2.50 -1.05 -7.25
N GLU A 70 -2.21 -1.15 -8.54
CA GLU A 70 -2.50 -2.33 -9.35
C GLU A 70 -1.75 -3.56 -8.82
N ASP A 71 -0.48 -3.41 -8.47
CA ASP A 71 0.34 -4.48 -7.88
C ASP A 71 -0.25 -4.94 -6.54
N ASN A 72 -0.69 -4.01 -5.69
CA ASN A 72 -1.30 -4.32 -4.40
C ASN A 72 -2.61 -5.12 -4.56
N LEU A 73 -3.47 -4.69 -5.47
CA LEU A 73 -4.73 -5.37 -5.78
C LEU A 73 -4.49 -6.79 -6.30
N ALA A 74 -3.49 -6.95 -7.17
CA ALA A 74 -3.10 -8.26 -7.71
C ALA A 74 -2.57 -9.21 -6.61
N THR A 75 -1.67 -8.73 -5.74
CA THR A 75 -1.11 -9.54 -4.64
C THR A 75 -2.18 -9.91 -3.62
N LEU A 76 -3.05 -8.97 -3.25
CA LEU A 76 -4.14 -9.22 -2.30
C LEU A 76 -5.34 -9.96 -2.90
N GLN A 77 -5.36 -10.17 -4.23
CA GLN A 77 -6.46 -10.75 -4.99
C GLN A 77 -7.80 -10.01 -4.79
N LEU A 78 -7.74 -8.68 -4.80
CA LEU A 78 -8.90 -7.79 -4.62
C LEU A 78 -9.18 -7.02 -5.91
N GLU A 79 -10.45 -6.78 -6.22
CA GLU A 79 -10.83 -5.88 -7.32
C GLU A 79 -10.81 -4.41 -6.90
N GLN A 80 -10.98 -4.14 -5.61
CA GLN A 80 -10.99 -2.80 -5.03
C GLN A 80 -10.44 -2.85 -3.60
N THR A 81 -9.81 -1.76 -3.18
CA THR A 81 -9.49 -1.52 -1.77
C THR A 81 -10.25 -0.30 -1.27
N PRO A 82 -10.87 -0.36 -0.07
CA PRO A 82 -11.54 0.78 0.53
C PRO A 82 -10.57 1.89 0.96
N MET A 83 -9.28 1.57 1.16
CA MET A 83 -8.30 2.54 1.61
C MET A 83 -6.88 2.19 1.15
N MET A 84 -6.17 3.21 0.65
CA MET A 84 -4.75 3.13 0.28
C MET A 84 -4.00 4.31 0.89
N ASN A 85 -2.94 4.03 1.63
CA ASN A 85 -2.11 5.04 2.28
C ASN A 85 -0.97 5.49 1.35
N LEU A 86 -0.73 6.80 1.27
CA LEU A 86 0.42 7.36 0.56
C LEU A 86 1.57 7.59 1.54
N ARG A 87 2.68 6.87 1.37
CA ARG A 87 3.95 7.19 2.03
C ARG A 87 4.54 8.42 1.38
N ARG A 88 4.35 9.60 1.97
CA ARG A 88 5.03 10.82 1.51
C ARG A 88 6.46 10.84 2.04
N ALA A 89 7.41 11.20 1.19
CA ALA A 89 8.64 11.80 1.68
C ALA A 89 8.35 13.29 1.90
N ASP A 90 8.78 13.84 3.04
CA ASP A 90 8.65 15.26 3.36
C ASP A 90 9.58 16.07 2.44
N ALA A 91 9.18 16.19 1.17
CA ALA A 91 9.88 16.91 0.13
C ALA A 91 8.86 17.77 -0.62
N GLY A 92 8.26 18.74 0.09
CA GLY A 92 7.69 19.96 -0.49
C GLY A 92 6.79 19.86 -1.73
N LEU A 93 6.22 18.70 -2.05
CA LEU A 93 5.42 18.53 -3.27
C LEU A 93 4.00 19.02 -2.98
N THR A 94 3.79 20.30 -3.26
CA THR A 94 2.46 20.88 -3.43
C THR A 94 1.86 20.31 -4.70
N ILE A 95 0.67 19.70 -4.60
CA ILE A 95 -0.12 19.38 -5.79
C ILE A 95 -0.49 20.71 -6.44
N LEU A 96 0.13 21.03 -7.58
CA LEU A 96 -0.33 22.14 -8.41
C LEU A 96 -1.61 21.67 -9.10
N VAL A 97 -2.75 22.04 -8.53
CA VAL A 97 -4.04 21.96 -9.22
C VAL A 97 -4.00 23.02 -10.33
N GLY A 98 -3.78 22.58 -11.56
CA GLY A 98 -3.86 23.45 -12.74
C GLY A 98 -5.28 23.99 -12.90
N GLY A 99 -5.50 25.24 -12.49
CA GLY A 99 -6.68 26.01 -12.88
C GLY A 99 -6.61 26.40 -14.36
N PRO A 100 -7.76 26.62 -15.03
CA PRO A 100 -7.80 26.85 -16.47
C PRO A 100 -7.09 28.16 -16.82
N SER A 101 -6.20 28.10 -17.81
CA SER A 101 -5.55 29.25 -18.41
C SER A 101 -6.60 30.10 -19.13
N GLY A 102 -7.00 31.20 -18.51
CA GLY A 102 -7.79 32.26 -19.14
C GLY A 102 -6.89 33.44 -19.51
N SER A 103 -6.73 33.69 -20.81
CA SER A 103 -6.82 34.99 -21.47
C SER A 103 -6.70 34.80 -22.98
#